data_AF-A0A5C7TAF0-F1
#
_entry.id   AF-A0A5C7TAF0-F1
#
_cell.length_a   1.000
_cell.length_b   1.000
_cell.length_c   1.000
_cell.angle_alpha   90.00
_cell.angle_beta   90.00
_cell.angle_gamma   90.00
#
_symmetry.space_group_name_H-M   'P 1'
#
loop_
_entity.id
_entity.type
_entity.pdbx_description
1 polymer ?
#
loop_
_entity_poly.entity_id
_entity_poly.type
_entity_poly.pdbx_seq_one_letter_code
_entity_poly.pdbx_strand_id
1 'polypeptide(L)'
;MSERLTVAEALARAEMIDRSLDAWQGTAPQGIEEMGGRDALADRCEMACFGPVPRLDHDEWERLSLEYEDRRAHGSINRGER
;
A
#
# COMPACT_ATOMS: atom_id res chain seq x y z
N MET A 1 -20.43 -5.24 -12.94
CA MET A 1 -20.70 -4.11 -13.87
C MET A 1 -19.48 -3.21 -13.82
N SER A 2 -18.87 -2.88 -14.97
CA SER A 2 -17.82 -1.86 -14.98
C SER A 2 -18.48 -0.51 -14.81
N GLU A 3 -18.14 0.20 -13.74
CA GLU A 3 -18.55 1.60 -13.55
C GLU A 3 -17.99 2.44 -14.71
N ARG A 4 -18.81 3.33 -15.29
CA ARG A 4 -18.36 4.26 -16.32
C ARG A 4 -17.96 5.55 -15.65
N LEU A 5 -16.66 5.73 -15.45
CA LEU A 5 -16.08 6.95 -14.90
C LEU A 5 -15.88 7.99 -16.00
N THR A 6 -16.04 9.25 -15.66
CA THR A 6 -15.49 10.36 -16.44
C THR A 6 -13.95 10.30 -16.41
N VAL A 7 -13.29 10.98 -17.34
CA VAL A 7 -11.82 11.06 -17.38
C VAL A 7 -11.26 11.62 -16.07
N ALA A 8 -11.90 12.65 -15.51
CA ALA A 8 -11.48 13.26 -14.26
C ALA A 8 -11.58 12.28 -13.07
N GLU A 9 -12.67 11.52 -12.98
CA GLU A 9 -12.84 10.50 -11.94
C GLU A 9 -11.86 9.34 -12.09
N ALA A 10 -11.59 8.91 -13.33
CA ALA A 10 -10.60 7.86 -13.60
C ALA A 10 -9.20 8.28 -13.17
N LEU A 11 -8.78 9.52 -13.48
CA LEU A 11 -7.48 10.07 -13.06
C LEU A 11 -7.38 10.21 -11.54
N ALA A 12 -8.42 10.74 -10.89
CA ALA A 12 -8.44 10.86 -9.43
C ALA A 12 -8.36 9.49 -8.75
N ARG A 13 -9.02 8.48 -9.32
CA ARG A 13 -8.96 7.09 -8.81
C ARG A 13 -7.57 6.47 -9.02
N ALA A 14 -6.94 6.70 -10.17
CA ALA A 14 -5.58 6.25 -10.42
C ALA A 14 -4.58 6.87 -9.42
N GLU A 15 -4.65 8.18 -9.20
CA GLU A 15 -3.80 8.88 -8.23
C GLU A 15 -4.01 8.36 -6.80
N MET A 16 -5.25 8.04 -6.41
CA MET A 16 -5.53 7.41 -5.12
C MET A 16 -4.84 6.04 -5.01
N ILE A 17 -4.97 5.19 -6.04
CA ILE A 17 -4.35 3.86 -6.06
C ILE A 17 -2.83 3.99 -5.95
N ASP A 18 -2.22 4.87 -6.75
CA ASP A 18 -0.77 5.06 -6.74
C ASP A 18 -0.26 5.49 -5.37
N ARG A 19 -0.89 6.50 -4.75
CA ARG A 19 -0.49 6.97 -3.42
C ARG A 19 -0.65 5.89 -2.35
N SER A 20 -1.68 5.06 -2.44
CA SER A 20 -1.87 3.95 -1.50
C SER A 20 -0.80 2.86 -1.68
N LEU A 21 -0.47 2.49 -2.90
CA LEU A 21 0.60 1.52 -3.17
C LEU A 21 1.97 2.06 -2.73
N ASP A 22 2.23 3.34 -2.93
CA ASP A 22 3.47 3.98 -2.46
C ASP A 22 3.52 4.03 -0.92
N ALA A 23 2.37 4.24 -0.27
CA ALA A 23 2.29 4.17 1.20
C ALA A 23 2.61 2.76 1.70
N TRP A 24 2.07 1.70 1.08
CA TRP A 24 2.41 0.32 1.41
C TRP A 24 3.90 0.01 1.19
N GLN A 25 4.49 0.48 0.08
CA GLN A 25 5.92 0.34 -0.17
C GLN A 25 6.75 1.09 0.89
N GLY A 26 6.28 2.26 1.34
CA GLY A 26 6.98 3.07 2.35
C GLY A 26 6.96 2.46 3.76
N THR A 27 5.89 1.73 4.11
CA THR A 27 5.75 1.10 5.44
C THR A 27 6.67 -0.10 5.60
N ALA A 28 6.72 -1.00 4.61
CA ALA A 28 7.45 -2.25 4.69
C ALA A 28 8.14 -2.60 3.35
N PRO A 29 9.11 -1.78 2.89
CA PRO A 29 9.70 -1.94 1.56
C PRO A 29 10.39 -3.28 1.32
N GLN A 30 11.03 -3.87 2.33
CA GLN A 30 11.69 -5.16 2.19
C GLN A 30 10.65 -6.25 2.02
N GLY A 31 9.60 -6.19 2.84
CA GLY A 31 8.51 -7.12 2.81
C GLY A 31 7.72 -7.10 1.50
N ILE A 32 7.53 -5.91 0.91
CA ILE A 32 6.92 -5.76 -0.42
C ILE A 32 7.84 -6.26 -1.53
N GLU A 33 9.15 -6.00 -1.47
CA GLU A 33 10.10 -6.53 -2.47
C GLU A 33 10.10 -8.06 -2.49
N GLU A 34 10.11 -8.70 -1.32
CA GLU A 34 10.01 -10.15 -1.17
C GLU A 34 8.69 -10.73 -1.71
N MET A 35 7.62 -9.94 -1.76
CA MET A 35 6.34 -10.33 -2.37
C MET A 35 6.34 -10.21 -3.90
N GLY A 36 7.43 -9.77 -4.51
CA GLY A 36 7.53 -9.50 -5.95
C GLY A 36 7.35 -8.02 -6.32
N GLY A 37 7.45 -7.12 -5.35
CA GLY A 37 7.41 -5.68 -5.54
C GLY A 37 6.01 -5.08 -5.65
N ARG A 38 5.97 -3.79 -6.00
CA ARG A 38 4.76 -2.95 -6.03
C ARG A 38 3.65 -3.50 -6.93
N ASP A 39 4.01 -4.04 -8.09
CA ASP A 39 3.02 -4.54 -9.05
C ASP A 39 2.37 -5.85 -8.55
N ALA A 40 3.17 -6.76 -7.97
CA ALA A 40 2.66 -7.97 -7.35
C ALA A 40 1.76 -7.67 -6.13
N LEU A 41 2.06 -6.60 -5.38
CA LEU A 41 1.18 -6.09 -4.34
C LEU A 41 -0.14 -5.55 -4.92
N ALA A 42 -0.07 -4.78 -6.01
CA ALA A 42 -1.25 -4.19 -6.65
C ALA A 42 -2.24 -5.25 -7.13
N ASP A 43 -1.74 -6.34 -7.73
CA ASP A 43 -2.57 -7.48 -8.18
C ASP A 43 -3.33 -8.18 -7.05
N ARG A 44 -2.82 -8.05 -5.81
CA ARG A 44 -3.43 -8.63 -4.60
C ARG A 44 -4.35 -7.67 -3.87
N CYS A 45 -4.48 -6.43 -4.33
CA CYS A 45 -5.28 -5.41 -3.68
C CYS A 45 -6.76 -5.46 -4.08
N GLU A 46 -7.63 -5.29 -3.08
CA GLU A 46 -9.05 -5.00 -3.29
C GLU A 46 -9.33 -3.54 -2.90
N MET A 47 -10.17 -2.85 -3.66
CA MET A 47 -10.57 -1.48 -3.35
C MET A 47 -11.49 -1.44 -2.11
N ALA A 48 -11.02 -0.79 -1.05
CA ALA A 48 -11.79 -0.48 0.15
C ALA A 48 -12.13 1.02 0.24
N CYS A 49 -12.85 1.43 1.28
CA CYS A 49 -13.29 2.82 1.49
C CYS A 49 -12.13 3.84 1.61
N PHE A 50 -10.91 3.38 1.89
CA PHE A 50 -9.72 4.20 2.09
C PHE A 50 -8.61 3.94 1.06
N GLY A 51 -8.94 3.23 -0.03
CA GLY A 51 -8.00 2.87 -1.09
C GLY A 51 -7.78 1.35 -1.19
N PRO A 52 -6.84 0.91 -2.05
CA PRO A 52 -6.48 -0.49 -2.20
C PRO A 52 -5.87 -1.08 -0.92
N VAL A 53 -6.38 -2.25 -0.53
CA VAL A 53 -5.91 -3.03 0.63
C VAL A 53 -5.49 -4.41 0.13
N PRO A 54 -4.26 -4.87 0.41
CA PRO A 54 -3.80 -6.16 -0.04
C PRO A 54 -4.48 -7.30 0.73
N ARG A 55 -4.82 -8.37 0.01
CA ARG A 55 -5.30 -9.63 0.59
C ARG A 55 -4.09 -10.47 0.96
N LEU A 56 -3.68 -10.32 2.22
CA LEU A 56 -2.55 -11.03 2.81
C LEU A 56 -3.05 -12.07 3.80
N ASP A 57 -2.30 -13.17 3.92
CA ASP A 57 -2.48 -14.12 5.00
C ASP A 57 -1.90 -13.59 6.32
N HIS A 58 -2.01 -14.40 7.38
CA HIS A 58 -1.58 -14.01 8.71
C HIS A 58 -0.07 -13.73 8.79
N ASP A 59 0.74 -14.60 8.20
CA ASP A 59 2.20 -14.54 8.30
C ASP A 59 2.74 -13.37 7.48
N GLU A 60 2.13 -13.10 6.33
CA GLU A 60 2.42 -11.92 5.51
C GLU A 60 2.07 -10.62 6.25
N TRP A 61 0.90 -10.54 6.89
CA TRP A 61 0.52 -9.40 7.71
C TRP A 61 1.49 -9.19 8.88
N GLU A 62 1.83 -10.26 9.59
CA GLU A 62 2.77 -10.21 10.72
C GLU A 62 4.13 -9.68 10.25
N ARG A 63 4.68 -10.22 9.16
CA ARG A 63 5.97 -9.80 8.62
C ARG A 63 5.99 -8.31 8.25
N LEU A 64 5.00 -7.83 7.48
CA LEU A 64 4.94 -6.40 7.11
C LEU A 64 4.76 -5.50 8.35
N SER A 65 3.98 -5.95 9.33
CA SER A 65 3.76 -5.21 10.57
C SER A 65 5.03 -5.11 11.42
N LEU A 66 5.80 -6.21 11.53
CA LEU A 66 7.08 -6.22 12.22
C LEU A 66 8.09 -5.28 11.57
N GLU A 67 8.19 -5.29 10.23
CA GLU A 67 9.08 -4.35 9.52
C GLU A 67 8.65 -2.90 9.75
N TYR A 68 7.35 -2.60 9.65
CA TYR A 68 6.84 -1.26 9.92
C TYR A 68 7.17 -0.79 11.34
N GLU A 69 6.95 -1.65 12.35
CA GLU A 69 7.22 -1.32 13.75
C GLU A 69 8.72 -1.14 14.01
N ASP A 70 9.58 -1.98 13.44
CA ASP A 70 11.04 -1.82 13.51
C ASP A 70 11.47 -0.46 12.92
N ARG A 71 10.98 -0.15 11.72
CA ARG A 71 11.24 1.11 11.02
C ARG A 71 10.71 2.32 11.77
N ARG A 72 9.54 2.20 12.41
CA ARG A 72 8.93 3.23 13.26
C ARG A 72 9.75 3.43 14.54
N ALA A 73 10.12 2.36 15.23
CA ALA A 73 10.93 2.38 16.44
C ALA A 73 12.30 3.01 16.20
N HIS A 74 12.87 2.79 15.02
CA HIS A 74 14.13 3.40 14.57
C HIS A 74 13.95 4.77 13.90
N GLY A 75 12.76 5.37 13.98
CA GLY A 75 12.50 6.77 13.62
C GLY A 75 12.50 7.08 12.12
N SER A 76 12.44 6.05 11.27
CA SER A 76 12.41 6.20 9.80
C SER A 76 11.00 6.52 9.26
N ILE A 77 9.95 6.31 10.06
CA ILE A 77 8.55 6.57 9.69
C ILE A 77 7.88 7.39 10.81
N ASN A 78 7.17 8.47 10.44
CA ASN A 78 6.47 9.44 11.33
C ASN A 78 7.30 10.60 11.93
N ARG A 79 8.35 11.09 11.27
CA ARG A 79 8.75 12.50 11.50
C ARG A 79 7.73 13.38 10.80
N GLY A 80 6.73 13.88 11.53
CA GLY A 80 5.97 15.03 11.04
C GLY A 80 6.98 16.11 10.65
N GLU A 81 6.89 16.59 9.41
CA GLU A 81 7.62 17.80 9.02
C GLU A 81 7.21 18.90 9.99
N ARG A 82 8.18 19.39 10.78
CA ARG A 82 8.00 20.50 11.70
C ARG A 82 8.17 21.81 10.97
#